data_AF-A0A1E5L7N4-F1
#
_entry.id   AF-A0A1E5L7N4-F1
#
_cell.length_a   1.000
_cell.length_b   1.000
_cell.length_c   1.000
_cell.angle_alpha   90.00
_cell.angle_beta   90.00
_cell.angle_gamma   90.00
#
_symmetry.space_group_name_H-M   'P 1'
#
loop_
_entity.id
_entity.type
_entity.pdbx_description
1 polymer ?
#
loop_
_entity_poly.entity_id
_entity_poly.type
_entity_poly.pdbx_seq_one_letter_code
_entity_poly.pdbx_strand_id
1 'polypeptide(L)'
;MNSNEKEKQVIIQEINKWRESKLLPSEYCDFLLNLYSSGSNAPKKETKKDTKSNGKSSLPRILTIIGFVIVVAIGIYFFLNFTSFHPIMQMTILGIITLACYVVTSIYYKHSNPYIPLISHSIASVLLSVFVLRFLFLYGLDQDISSVHISFLFVFVVWLIMSIALRHPIIFSFGLIGLTVLYNQVVTQQVPSESIIEPQLYWVPVALITCWLGYALYQHKKQHQYSYILLFSSFLYFFMPEINLGWLSRSFSSIQESLALKIIILFILFFIGKSVLRSQVKQTEV
;
A
#
# COMPACT_ATOMS: atom_id res chain seq x y z
N MET A 1 -49.40 21.91 -72.16
CA MET A 1 -48.70 20.90 -71.33
C MET A 1 -47.26 21.37 -71.20
N ASN A 2 -46.93 21.96 -70.06
CA ASN A 2 -45.77 22.87 -69.90
C ASN A 2 -44.43 22.11 -69.94
N SER A 3 -43.43 22.67 -70.63
CA SER A 3 -42.09 22.07 -70.82
C SER A 3 -41.46 21.58 -69.50
N ASN A 4 -41.67 22.34 -68.42
CA ASN A 4 -41.09 22.08 -67.10
C ASN A 4 -41.57 20.76 -66.45
N GLU A 5 -42.78 20.28 -66.77
CA GLU A 5 -43.26 19.01 -66.20
C GLU A 5 -42.59 17.80 -66.83
N LYS A 6 -42.24 17.88 -68.12
CA LYS A 6 -41.50 16.82 -68.82
C LYS A 6 -40.07 16.73 -68.31
N GLU A 7 -39.40 17.86 -68.12
CA GLU A 7 -38.04 17.92 -67.56
C GLU A 7 -37.99 17.37 -66.14
N LYS A 8 -38.98 17.70 -65.30
CA LYS A 8 -39.11 17.16 -63.94
C LYS A 8 -39.29 15.63 -63.93
N GLN A 9 -40.09 15.08 -64.84
CA GLN A 9 -40.28 13.63 -64.94
C GLN A 9 -39.02 12.90 -65.38
N VAL A 10 -38.23 13.49 -66.30
CA VAL A 10 -36.95 12.94 -66.73
C VAL A 10 -35.95 12.90 -65.57
N ILE A 11 -35.86 13.97 -64.77
CA ILE A 11 -34.95 14.03 -63.60
C ILE A 11 -35.32 12.96 -62.56
N ILE A 12 -36.61 12.77 -62.28
CA ILE A 12 -37.08 11.74 -61.33
C ILE A 12 -36.74 10.32 -61.82
N GLN A 13 -36.84 10.06 -63.12
CA GLN A 13 -36.48 8.76 -63.69
C GLN A 13 -34.98 8.48 -63.59
N GLU A 14 -34.14 9.49 -63.79
CA GLU A 14 -32.69 9.32 -63.73
C GLU A 14 -32.19 9.10 -62.29
N ILE A 15 -32.79 9.78 -61.29
CA ILE A 15 -32.48 9.56 -59.86
C ILE A 15 -32.81 8.10 -59.45
N ASN A 16 -33.90 7.53 -59.97
CA ASN A 16 -34.24 6.13 -59.71
C ASN A 16 -33.23 5.15 -60.33
N LYS A 17 -32.73 5.44 -61.54
CA LYS A 17 -31.64 4.64 -62.14
C LYS A 17 -30.34 4.72 -61.33
N TRP A 18 -29.99 5.89 -60.78
CA TRP A 18 -28.82 6.03 -59.91
C TRP A 18 -28.96 5.25 -58.60
N ARG A 19 -30.20 5.15 -58.08
CA ARG A 19 -30.51 4.32 -56.90
C ARG A 19 -30.35 2.83 -57.17
N GLU A 20 -30.85 2.35 -58.31
CA GLU A 20 -30.74 0.94 -58.69
C GLU A 20 -29.29 0.52 -59.00
N SER A 21 -28.52 1.41 -59.63
CA SER A 21 -27.09 1.19 -59.92
C SER A 21 -26.17 1.45 -58.71
N LYS A 22 -26.70 1.88 -57.55
CA LYS A 22 -25.96 2.24 -56.33
C LYS A 22 -24.86 3.28 -56.54
N LEU A 23 -25.02 4.15 -57.54
CA LEU A 23 -24.05 5.20 -57.87
C LEU A 23 -24.03 6.32 -56.81
N LEU A 24 -25.14 6.47 -56.08
CA LEU A 24 -25.30 7.39 -54.97
C LEU A 24 -25.90 6.63 -53.75
N PRO A 25 -25.51 6.97 -52.51
CA PRO A 25 -26.11 6.38 -51.31
C PRO A 25 -27.62 6.67 -51.25
N SER A 26 -28.41 5.70 -50.77
CA SER A 26 -29.88 5.74 -50.82
C SER A 26 -30.50 6.98 -50.17
N GLU A 27 -29.89 7.48 -49.08
CA GLU A 27 -30.38 8.66 -48.36
C GLU A 27 -30.36 9.94 -49.21
N TYR A 28 -29.40 10.07 -50.14
CA TYR A 28 -29.31 11.23 -51.03
C TYR A 28 -30.33 11.14 -52.18
N CYS A 29 -30.60 9.94 -52.71
CA CYS A 29 -31.65 9.73 -53.70
C CYS A 29 -33.03 10.09 -53.13
N ASP A 30 -33.30 9.72 -51.87
CA ASP A 30 -34.57 10.02 -51.21
C ASP A 30 -34.74 11.53 -50.96
N PHE A 31 -33.67 12.23 -50.61
CA PHE A 31 -33.67 13.70 -50.50
C PHE A 31 -34.00 14.39 -51.84
N LEU A 32 -33.32 13.99 -52.92
CA LEU A 32 -33.52 14.56 -54.25
C LEU A 32 -34.92 14.25 -54.80
N LEU A 33 -35.40 13.01 -54.61
CA LEU A 33 -36.75 12.62 -54.99
C LEU A 33 -37.79 13.49 -54.28
N ASN A 34 -37.65 13.70 -52.98
CA ASN A 34 -38.60 14.52 -52.23
C ASN A 34 -38.58 15.99 -52.67
N LEU A 35 -37.39 16.51 -53.01
CA LEU A 35 -37.22 17.89 -53.46
C LEU A 35 -37.82 18.13 -54.86
N TYR A 36 -37.69 17.17 -55.76
CA TYR A 36 -38.25 17.27 -57.10
C TYR A 36 -39.70 16.80 -57.19
N SER A 37 -40.16 15.81 -56.41
CA SER A 37 -41.55 15.36 -56.38
C SER A 37 -42.47 16.43 -55.78
N SER A 38 -42.05 17.00 -54.66
CA SER A 38 -42.82 17.96 -53.87
C SER A 38 -42.39 19.37 -54.26
N GLY A 39 -42.98 19.89 -55.34
CA GLY A 39 -42.63 21.20 -55.89
C GLY A 39 -42.71 22.29 -54.81
N SER A 40 -41.56 22.96 -54.59
CA SER A 40 -41.40 24.25 -53.90
C SER A 40 -42.36 24.49 -52.74
N ASN A 41 -41.98 24.07 -51.53
CA ASN A 41 -42.31 24.74 -50.25
C ASN A 41 -41.56 24.05 -49.09
N ALA A 42 -40.38 24.56 -48.75
CA ALA A 42 -39.87 24.50 -47.38
C ALA A 42 -39.96 25.93 -46.81
N PRO A 43 -40.24 26.17 -45.51
CA PRO A 43 -40.07 25.26 -44.38
C PRO A 43 -41.23 25.27 -43.35
N LYS A 44 -41.45 24.17 -42.63
CA LYS A 44 -41.50 24.10 -41.14
C LYS A 44 -42.15 22.82 -40.62
N LYS A 45 -41.47 22.32 -39.59
CA LYS A 45 -41.96 21.69 -38.36
C LYS A 45 -42.67 20.34 -38.42
N GLU A 46 -42.03 19.46 -37.66
CA GLU A 46 -42.61 18.41 -36.82
C GLU A 46 -43.37 17.31 -37.54
N THR A 47 -42.70 16.16 -37.65
CA THR A 47 -43.41 14.88 -37.60
C THR A 47 -42.57 13.86 -36.85
N LYS A 48 -43.10 13.47 -35.69
CA LYS A 48 -42.76 12.20 -35.04
C LYS A 48 -43.05 11.06 -36.03
N LYS A 49 -42.11 10.14 -36.22
CA LYS A 49 -42.21 8.76 -35.69
C LYS A 49 -41.06 7.88 -36.21
N ASP A 50 -40.29 7.42 -35.24
CA ASP A 50 -39.91 6.03 -34.99
C ASP A 50 -39.30 5.23 -36.13
N THR A 51 -37.99 4.96 -36.00
CA THR A 51 -37.47 3.59 -36.16
C THR A 51 -36.21 3.37 -35.30
N LYS A 52 -36.38 2.53 -34.28
CA LYS A 52 -35.36 1.66 -33.66
C LYS A 52 -34.08 2.32 -33.13
N SER A 53 -34.25 3.24 -32.20
CA SER A 53 -33.28 3.35 -31.10
C SER A 53 -33.54 2.20 -30.13
N ASN A 54 -32.58 1.30 -29.98
CA ASN A 54 -32.55 0.36 -28.86
C ASN A 54 -32.48 1.18 -27.57
N GLY A 55 -33.65 1.57 -27.06
CA GLY A 55 -33.87 2.12 -25.73
C GLY A 55 -33.57 1.08 -24.67
N LYS A 56 -32.30 0.69 -24.55
CA LYS A 56 -31.75 0.14 -23.31
C LYS A 56 -31.55 1.31 -22.35
N SER A 57 -32.67 1.71 -21.78
CA SER A 57 -32.82 2.18 -20.41
C SER A 57 -31.57 2.90 -19.85
N SER A 58 -31.52 4.23 -19.98
CA SER A 58 -30.68 5.08 -19.13
C SER A 58 -31.19 5.12 -17.68
N LEU A 59 -32.41 4.64 -17.43
CA LEU A 59 -33.01 4.49 -16.10
C LEU A 59 -32.17 3.67 -15.11
N PRO A 60 -31.70 2.43 -15.41
CA PRO A 60 -30.82 1.69 -14.51
C PRO A 60 -29.47 2.39 -14.31
N ARG A 61 -28.98 3.18 -15.29
CA ARG A 61 -27.73 3.95 -15.15
C ARG A 61 -27.91 5.15 -14.22
N ILE A 62 -29.04 5.84 -14.29
CA ILE A 62 -29.39 6.94 -13.37
C ILE A 62 -29.74 6.41 -11.98
N LEU A 63 -30.48 5.29 -11.86
CA LEU A 63 -30.73 4.65 -10.57
C LEU A 63 -29.44 4.13 -9.92
N THR A 64 -28.49 3.61 -10.69
CA THR A 64 -27.19 3.19 -10.13
C THR A 64 -26.35 4.38 -9.68
N ILE A 65 -26.37 5.50 -10.41
CA ILE A 65 -25.71 6.74 -9.99
C ILE A 65 -26.37 7.29 -8.71
N ILE A 66 -27.69 7.36 -8.66
CA ILE A 66 -28.43 7.81 -7.46
C ILE A 66 -28.16 6.88 -6.29
N GLY A 67 -28.21 5.56 -6.50
CA GLY A 67 -27.87 4.56 -5.49
C GLY A 67 -26.44 4.70 -4.98
N PHE A 68 -25.48 4.93 -5.88
CA PHE A 68 -24.09 5.19 -5.50
C PHE A 68 -23.95 6.48 -4.67
N VAL A 69 -24.61 7.57 -5.09
CA VAL A 69 -24.61 8.84 -4.33
C VAL A 69 -25.23 8.66 -2.95
N ILE A 70 -26.32 7.91 -2.83
CA ILE A 70 -26.96 7.62 -1.54
C ILE A 70 -26.05 6.77 -0.64
N VAL A 71 -25.42 5.72 -1.18
CA VAL A 71 -24.46 4.89 -0.43
C VAL A 71 -23.27 5.71 0.04
N VAL A 72 -22.74 6.59 -0.82
CA VAL A 72 -21.65 7.50 -0.46
C VAL A 72 -22.11 8.51 0.60
N ALA A 73 -23.30 9.09 0.48
CA ALA A 73 -23.85 10.03 1.46
C ALA A 73 -24.09 9.37 2.83
N ILE A 74 -24.62 8.14 2.86
CA ILE A 74 -24.79 7.35 4.09
C ILE A 74 -23.42 7.01 4.67
N GLY A 75 -22.45 6.63 3.83
CA GLY A 75 -21.07 6.37 4.25
C GLY A 75 -20.41 7.60 4.88
N ILE A 76 -20.56 8.77 4.27
CA ILE A 76 -20.07 10.05 4.79
C ILE A 76 -20.78 10.40 6.10
N TYR A 77 -22.10 10.27 6.17
CA TYR A 77 -22.86 10.52 7.39
C TYR A 77 -22.41 9.60 8.55
N PHE A 78 -22.25 8.31 8.26
CA PHE A 78 -21.77 7.32 9.22
C PHE A 78 -20.34 7.63 9.68
N PHE A 79 -19.47 8.03 8.75
CA PHE A 79 -18.09 8.41 9.06
C PHE A 79 -18.00 9.69 9.89
N LEU A 80 -18.78 10.72 9.57
CA LEU A 80 -18.83 11.98 10.31
C LEU A 80 -19.40 11.81 11.72
N ASN A 81 -20.39 10.92 11.90
CA ASN A 81 -20.97 10.62 13.21
C ASN A 81 -20.26 9.45 13.91
N PHE A 82 -19.16 8.95 13.36
CA PHE A 82 -18.49 7.76 13.88
C PHE A 82 -18.08 7.93 15.35
N THR A 83 -17.58 9.13 15.69
CA THR A 83 -17.15 9.50 17.05
C THR A 83 -18.29 9.49 18.08
N SER A 84 -19.54 9.67 17.65
CA SER A 84 -20.71 9.70 18.53
C SER A 84 -21.25 8.31 18.88
N PHE A 85 -20.83 7.26 18.17
CA PHE A 85 -21.23 5.89 18.49
C PHE A 85 -20.53 5.36 19.76
N HIS A 86 -21.16 4.35 20.37
CA HIS A 86 -20.61 3.67 21.54
C HIS A 86 -19.18 3.15 21.26
N PRO A 87 -18.19 3.40 22.14
CA PRO A 87 -16.79 3.03 21.89
C PRO A 87 -16.55 1.56 21.52
N ILE A 88 -17.32 0.65 22.12
CA ILE A 88 -17.30 -0.79 21.81
C ILE A 88 -17.59 -1.06 20.32
N MET A 89 -18.56 -0.35 19.71
CA MET A 89 -18.88 -0.50 18.30
C MET A 89 -17.73 -0.01 17.42
N GLN A 90 -17.10 1.12 17.78
CA GLN A 90 -15.95 1.65 17.06
C GLN A 90 -14.78 0.65 17.05
N MET A 91 -14.47 0.07 18.22
CA MET A 91 -13.43 -0.94 18.37
C MET A 91 -13.74 -2.21 17.58
N THR A 92 -15.00 -2.66 17.61
CA THR A 92 -15.43 -3.85 16.87
C THR A 92 -15.26 -3.65 15.35
N ILE A 93 -15.72 -2.52 14.82
CA ILE A 93 -15.57 -2.18 13.40
C ILE A 93 -14.09 -2.09 13.03
N LEU A 94 -13.27 -1.43 13.84
CA LEU A 94 -11.83 -1.32 13.60
C LEU A 94 -11.14 -2.70 13.59
N GLY A 95 -11.50 -3.58 14.52
CA GLY A 95 -11.00 -4.96 14.57
C GLY A 95 -11.41 -5.78 13.35
N ILE A 96 -12.67 -5.69 12.93
CA ILE A 96 -13.18 -6.39 11.73
C ILE A 96 -12.45 -5.91 10.48
N ILE A 97 -12.27 -4.59 10.31
CA ILE A 97 -11.55 -4.04 9.14
C ILE A 97 -10.07 -4.49 9.17
N THR A 98 -9.43 -4.48 10.33
CA THR A 98 -8.04 -4.96 10.49
C THR A 98 -7.91 -6.42 10.07
N LEU A 99 -8.82 -7.29 10.56
CA LEU A 99 -8.84 -8.70 10.20
C LEU A 99 -9.11 -8.90 8.71
N ALA A 100 -10.08 -8.17 8.15
CA ALA A 100 -10.39 -8.21 6.72
C ALA A 100 -9.17 -7.83 5.87
N CYS A 101 -8.42 -6.80 6.25
CA CYS A 101 -7.19 -6.43 5.55
C CYS A 101 -6.15 -7.55 5.58
N TYR A 102 -5.92 -8.21 6.73
CA TYR A 102 -5.01 -9.36 6.80
C TYR A 102 -5.48 -10.56 5.96
N VAL A 103 -6.79 -10.83 5.94
CA VAL A 103 -7.38 -11.89 5.10
C VAL A 103 -7.18 -11.57 3.62
N VAL A 104 -7.44 -10.33 3.20
CA VAL A 104 -7.18 -9.86 1.84
C VAL A 104 -5.69 -10.03 1.51
N THR A 105 -4.77 -9.64 2.41
CA THR A 105 -3.34 -9.88 2.19
C THR A 105 -3.04 -11.35 1.92
N SER A 106 -3.60 -12.26 2.72
CA SER A 106 -3.36 -13.70 2.58
C SER A 106 -3.89 -14.27 1.26
N ILE A 107 -5.09 -13.87 0.84
CA ILE A 107 -5.72 -14.33 -0.41
C ILE A 107 -4.94 -13.82 -1.62
N TYR A 108 -4.59 -12.54 -1.64
CA TYR A 108 -3.93 -11.90 -2.77
C TYR A 108 -2.41 -12.07 -2.78
N TYR A 109 -1.82 -12.66 -1.75
CA TYR A 109 -0.37 -12.88 -1.64
C TYR A 109 0.21 -13.68 -2.83
N LYS A 110 -0.56 -14.62 -3.39
CA LYS A 110 -0.13 -15.44 -4.54
C LYS A 110 -0.49 -14.84 -5.91
N HIS A 111 -1.15 -13.70 -5.95
CA HIS A 111 -1.60 -13.08 -7.19
C HIS A 111 -0.44 -12.37 -7.91
N SER A 112 -0.58 -12.15 -9.23
CA SER A 112 0.48 -11.57 -10.07
C SER A 112 0.91 -10.15 -9.69
N ASN A 113 0.12 -9.42 -8.89
CA ASN A 113 0.45 -8.05 -8.49
C ASN A 113 0.93 -8.02 -7.02
N PRO A 114 2.24 -7.83 -6.75
CA PRO A 114 2.79 -7.84 -5.41
C PRO A 114 2.45 -6.59 -4.57
N TYR A 115 1.95 -5.51 -5.20
CA TYR A 115 1.67 -4.26 -4.49
C TYR A 115 0.39 -4.32 -3.66
N ILE A 116 -0.64 -5.04 -4.12
CA ILE A 116 -1.93 -5.17 -3.42
C ILE A 116 -1.76 -5.83 -2.03
N PRO A 117 -1.14 -7.02 -1.91
CA PRO A 117 -0.93 -7.63 -0.59
C PRO A 117 -0.05 -6.75 0.30
N LEU A 118 0.99 -6.11 -0.25
CA LEU A 118 1.86 -5.21 0.53
C LEU A 118 1.09 -4.02 1.12
N ILE A 119 0.29 -3.32 0.30
CA ILE A 119 -0.50 -2.16 0.75
C ILE A 119 -1.54 -2.61 1.79
N SER A 120 -2.24 -3.71 1.53
CA SER A 120 -3.24 -4.23 2.48
C SER A 120 -2.62 -4.62 3.82
N HIS A 121 -1.41 -5.19 3.82
CA HIS A 121 -0.68 -5.51 5.04
C HIS A 121 -0.28 -4.24 5.78
N SER A 122 0.27 -3.25 5.10
CA SER A 122 0.64 -1.96 5.70
C SER A 122 -0.56 -1.28 6.36
N ILE A 123 -1.72 -1.31 5.71
CA ILE A 123 -2.97 -0.78 6.28
C ILE A 123 -3.38 -1.59 7.51
N ALA A 124 -3.35 -2.93 7.44
CA ALA A 124 -3.68 -3.80 8.57
C ALA A 124 -2.76 -3.54 9.78
N SER A 125 -1.46 -3.37 9.53
CA SER A 125 -0.46 -3.05 10.55
C SER A 125 -0.78 -1.73 11.25
N VAL A 126 -1.03 -0.65 10.50
CA VAL A 126 -1.39 0.65 11.07
C VAL A 126 -2.70 0.58 11.85
N LEU A 127 -3.73 -0.08 11.31
CA LEU A 127 -5.02 -0.24 11.99
C LEU A 127 -4.86 -1.03 13.30
N LEU A 128 -4.01 -2.06 13.35
CA LEU A 128 -3.70 -2.79 14.57
C LEU A 128 -3.07 -1.87 15.64
N SER A 129 -2.13 -1.01 15.26
CA SER A 129 -1.55 -0.03 16.19
C SER A 129 -2.60 0.97 16.72
N VAL A 130 -3.46 1.46 15.82
CA VAL A 130 -4.57 2.36 16.21
C VAL A 130 -5.55 1.65 17.14
N PHE A 131 -5.85 0.38 16.87
CA PHE A 131 -6.73 -0.43 17.72
C PHE A 131 -6.16 -0.53 19.14
N VAL A 132 -4.88 -0.87 19.27
CA VAL A 132 -4.23 -0.98 20.58
C VAL A 132 -4.17 0.37 21.31
N LEU A 133 -3.87 1.47 20.62
CA LEU A 133 -3.91 2.81 21.21
C LEU A 133 -5.30 3.18 21.72
N ARG A 134 -6.35 2.91 20.93
CA ARG A 134 -7.74 3.18 21.32
C ARG A 134 -8.19 2.29 22.47
N PHE A 135 -7.74 1.05 22.50
CA PHE A 135 -7.96 0.14 23.63
C PHE A 135 -7.36 0.71 24.92
N LEU A 136 -6.07 1.08 24.90
CA LEU A 136 -5.40 1.66 26.06
C LEU A 136 -6.12 2.91 26.59
N PHE A 137 -6.51 3.81 25.69
CA PHE A 137 -7.23 5.03 26.06
C PHE A 137 -8.62 4.75 26.65
N LEU A 138 -9.38 3.82 26.08
CA LEU A 138 -10.74 3.51 26.54
C LEU A 138 -10.77 2.94 27.96
N TYR A 139 -9.76 2.14 28.31
CA TYR A 139 -9.64 1.52 29.62
C TYR A 139 -8.80 2.34 30.63
N GLY A 140 -8.34 3.54 30.24
CA GLY A 140 -7.52 4.40 31.09
C GLY A 140 -6.13 3.82 31.41
N LEU A 141 -5.61 2.96 30.55
CA LEU A 141 -4.30 2.30 30.67
C LEU A 141 -3.18 3.08 29.96
N ASP A 142 -3.50 4.22 29.35
CA ASP A 142 -2.55 5.07 28.63
C ASP A 142 -1.51 5.74 29.55
N GLN A 143 -1.86 5.94 30.83
CA GLN A 143 -0.98 6.53 31.83
C GLN A 143 0.00 5.50 32.44
N ASP A 144 -0.34 4.21 32.40
CA ASP A 144 0.54 3.15 32.87
C ASP A 144 1.53 2.77 31.77
N ILE A 145 2.77 3.23 31.97
CA ILE A 145 3.90 2.97 31.08
C ILE A 145 4.05 1.47 30.80
N SER A 146 3.87 0.61 31.81
CA SER A 146 4.04 -0.84 31.65
C SER A 146 2.99 -1.44 30.70
N SER A 147 1.73 -1.04 30.87
CA SER A 147 0.62 -1.45 30.02
C SER A 147 0.83 -1.01 28.57
N VAL A 148 1.33 0.21 28.34
CA VAL A 148 1.67 0.72 27.00
C VAL A 148 2.78 -0.13 26.36
N HIS A 149 3.87 -0.41 27.09
CA HIS A 149 4.99 -1.19 26.57
C HIS A 149 4.58 -2.62 26.20
N ILE A 150 3.85 -3.32 27.06
CA ILE A 150 3.38 -4.69 26.80
C ILE A 150 2.46 -4.72 25.58
N SER A 151 1.57 -3.75 25.46
CA SER A 151 0.62 -3.66 24.36
C SER A 151 1.32 -3.41 23.02
N PHE A 152 2.30 -2.51 22.96
CA PHE A 152 3.06 -2.26 21.73
C PHE A 152 4.06 -3.37 21.41
N LEU A 153 4.62 -4.05 22.43
CA LEU A 153 5.41 -5.27 22.22
C LEU A 153 4.56 -6.31 21.49
N PHE A 154 3.32 -6.53 21.93
CA PHE A 154 2.39 -7.42 21.23
C PHE A 154 2.18 -7.00 19.77
N VAL A 155 1.95 -5.72 19.49
CA VAL A 155 1.79 -5.21 18.11
C VAL A 155 3.00 -5.51 17.25
N PHE A 156 4.21 -5.17 17.71
CA PHE A 156 5.43 -5.37 16.92
C PHE A 156 5.74 -6.86 16.73
N VAL A 157 5.48 -7.72 17.73
CA VAL A 157 5.61 -9.17 17.58
C VAL A 157 4.64 -9.70 16.53
N VAL A 158 3.38 -9.25 16.53
CA VAL A 158 2.41 -9.62 15.49
C VAL A 158 2.88 -9.17 14.11
N TRP A 159 3.42 -7.94 13.98
CA TRP A 159 3.99 -7.47 12.71
C TRP A 159 5.15 -8.34 12.23
N LEU A 160 6.06 -8.75 13.13
CA LEU A 160 7.17 -9.64 12.78
C LEU A 160 6.69 -11.02 12.32
N ILE A 161 5.74 -11.63 13.05
CA ILE A 161 5.19 -12.94 12.70
C ILE A 161 4.46 -12.88 11.36
N MET A 162 3.57 -11.90 11.19
CA MET A 162 2.78 -11.74 9.97
C MET A 162 3.66 -11.39 8.77
N SER A 163 4.69 -10.57 8.95
CA SER A 163 5.62 -10.21 7.86
C SER A 163 6.48 -11.38 7.39
N ILE A 164 6.87 -12.29 8.27
CA ILE A 164 7.55 -13.55 7.89
C ILE A 164 6.55 -14.48 7.17
N ALA A 165 5.34 -14.64 7.71
CA ALA A 165 4.30 -15.51 7.12
C ALA A 165 3.91 -15.07 5.71
N LEU A 166 3.79 -13.75 5.50
CA LEU A 166 3.37 -13.13 4.23
C LEU A 166 4.55 -12.66 3.37
N ARG A 167 5.78 -13.04 3.71
CA ARG A 167 7.03 -12.72 2.98
C ARG A 167 7.22 -11.23 2.63
N HIS A 168 6.84 -10.32 3.52
CA HIS A 168 6.99 -8.86 3.32
C HIS A 168 8.15 -8.29 4.15
N PRO A 169 9.37 -8.17 3.60
CA PRO A 169 10.55 -7.73 4.35
C PRO A 169 10.47 -6.27 4.84
N ILE A 170 9.74 -5.39 4.14
CA ILE A 170 9.61 -3.98 4.53
C ILE A 170 8.90 -3.84 5.88
N ILE A 171 7.80 -4.57 6.07
CA ILE A 171 7.01 -4.53 7.30
C ILE A 171 7.76 -5.19 8.45
N PHE A 172 8.55 -6.23 8.14
CA PHE A 172 9.49 -6.82 9.09
C PHE A 172 10.49 -5.79 9.63
N SER A 173 11.09 -4.97 8.75
CA SER A 173 11.99 -3.88 9.17
C SER A 173 11.31 -2.88 10.10
N PHE A 174 10.07 -2.45 9.80
CA PHE A 174 9.34 -1.54 10.67
C PHE A 174 9.01 -2.15 12.03
N GLY A 175 8.64 -3.43 12.07
CA GLY A 175 8.46 -4.16 13.33
C GLY A 175 9.73 -4.23 14.17
N LEU A 176 10.88 -4.49 13.54
CA LEU A 176 12.18 -4.50 14.21
C LEU A 176 12.56 -3.12 14.75
N ILE A 177 12.35 -2.05 13.97
CA ILE A 177 12.61 -0.68 14.41
C ILE A 177 11.74 -0.34 15.63
N GLY A 178 10.44 -0.67 15.58
CA GLY A 178 9.53 -0.47 16.71
C GLY A 178 9.99 -1.18 17.98
N LEU A 179 10.39 -2.46 17.86
CA LEU A 179 10.92 -3.24 18.98
C LEU A 179 12.23 -2.66 19.53
N THR A 180 13.10 -2.14 18.65
CA THR A 180 14.36 -1.48 19.03
C THR A 180 14.09 -0.24 19.87
N VAL A 181 13.11 0.58 19.47
CA VAL A 181 12.74 1.80 20.20
C VAL A 181 12.18 1.45 21.57
N LEU A 182 11.27 0.47 21.67
CA LEU A 182 10.76 0.01 22.96
C LEU A 182 11.88 -0.54 23.86
N TYR A 183 12.76 -1.38 23.31
CA TYR A 183 13.89 -1.90 24.05
C TYR A 183 14.79 -0.77 24.56
N ASN A 184 15.06 0.23 23.71
CA ASN A 184 15.86 1.38 24.08
C ASN A 184 15.26 2.16 25.25
N GLN A 185 13.95 2.41 25.21
CA GLN A 185 13.25 3.10 26.30
C GLN A 185 13.40 2.35 27.62
N VAL A 186 13.21 1.03 27.63
CA VAL A 186 13.39 0.19 28.82
C VAL A 186 14.83 0.25 29.34
N VAL A 187 15.83 0.14 28.47
CA VAL A 187 17.25 0.24 28.85
C VAL A 187 17.57 1.59 29.46
N THR A 188 17.08 2.69 28.87
CA THR A 188 17.34 4.05 29.39
C THR A 188 16.72 4.32 30.76
N GLN A 189 15.67 3.58 31.15
CA GLN A 189 15.06 3.68 32.48
C GLN A 189 15.84 2.90 33.54
N GLN A 190 16.52 1.82 33.16
CA GLN A 190 17.25 0.93 34.08
C GLN A 190 18.69 1.37 34.32
N VAL A 191 19.31 2.04 33.34
CA VAL A 191 20.72 2.42 33.42
C VAL A 191 20.92 3.74 34.20
N PRO A 192 21.73 3.75 35.27
CA PRO A 192 22.11 4.96 36.00
C PRO A 192 22.73 6.01 35.07
N SER A 193 22.53 7.29 35.38
CA SER A 193 22.92 8.40 34.51
C SER A 193 24.43 8.55 34.26
N GLU A 194 25.27 7.91 35.07
CA GLU A 194 26.73 8.12 35.08
C GLU A 194 27.55 6.97 34.47
N SER A 195 26.95 5.82 34.16
CA SER A 195 27.70 4.65 33.69
C SER A 195 27.80 4.57 32.16
N ILE A 196 29.04 4.52 31.66
CA ILE A 196 29.35 4.39 30.23
C ILE A 196 29.28 2.92 29.77
N ILE A 197 29.58 2.00 30.68
CA ILE A 197 29.76 0.56 30.38
C ILE A 197 28.42 -0.17 30.36
N GLU A 198 27.47 0.20 31.22
CA GLU A 198 26.18 -0.50 31.33
C GLU A 198 25.37 -0.47 30.03
N PRO A 199 25.21 0.67 29.32
CA PRO A 199 24.55 0.67 28.02
C PRO A 199 25.21 -0.28 27.01
N GLN A 200 26.55 -0.38 27.03
CA GLN A 200 27.27 -1.28 26.14
C GLN A 200 26.96 -2.75 26.45
N LEU A 201 26.88 -3.10 27.74
CA LEU A 201 26.58 -4.45 28.18
C LEU A 201 25.17 -4.91 27.79
N TYR A 202 24.18 -4.01 27.72
CA TYR A 202 22.83 -4.33 27.26
C TYR A 202 22.72 -4.49 25.74
N TRP A 203 23.42 -3.67 24.96
CA TRP A 203 23.28 -3.68 23.49
C TRP A 203 24.15 -4.71 22.77
N VAL A 204 25.34 -5.04 23.31
CA VAL A 204 26.26 -6.02 22.67
C VAL A 204 25.64 -7.42 22.56
N PRO A 205 25.01 -8.01 23.60
CA PRO A 205 24.35 -9.31 23.48
C PRO A 205 23.23 -9.30 22.45
N VAL A 206 22.44 -8.22 22.39
CA VAL A 206 21.35 -8.08 21.41
C VAL A 206 21.93 -8.03 19.99
N ALA A 207 23.01 -7.29 19.76
CA ALA A 207 23.71 -7.26 18.48
C ALA A 207 24.25 -8.65 18.08
N LEU A 208 24.82 -9.41 19.02
CA LEU A 208 25.33 -10.77 18.75
C LEU A 208 24.19 -11.75 18.43
N ILE A 209 23.10 -11.73 19.19
CA ILE A 209 21.93 -12.60 18.94
C ILE A 209 21.33 -12.30 17.58
N THR A 210 21.15 -11.03 17.22
CA THR A 210 20.59 -10.65 15.92
C THR A 210 21.55 -10.95 14.77
N CYS A 211 22.87 -10.85 14.97
CA CYS A 211 23.88 -11.30 14.01
C CYS A 211 23.77 -12.81 13.76
N TRP A 212 23.71 -13.60 14.84
CA TRP A 212 23.61 -15.05 14.76
C TRP A 212 22.32 -15.49 14.08
N LEU A 213 21.17 -14.90 14.43
CA LEU A 213 19.90 -15.15 13.75
C LEU A 213 19.95 -14.75 12.27
N GLY A 214 20.57 -13.61 11.95
CA GLY A 214 20.78 -13.17 10.58
C GLY A 214 21.62 -14.16 9.78
N TYR A 215 22.69 -14.68 10.36
CA TYR A 215 23.53 -15.71 9.73
C TYR A 215 22.82 -17.07 9.60
N ALA A 216 22.06 -17.50 10.61
CA ALA A 216 21.27 -18.73 10.54
C ALA A 216 20.24 -18.68 9.40
N LEU A 217 19.54 -17.55 9.26
CA LEU A 217 18.59 -17.32 8.17
C LEU A 217 19.27 -17.16 6.81
N TYR A 218 20.54 -16.75 6.77
CA TYR A 218 21.32 -16.69 5.52
C TYR A 218 21.47 -18.06 4.87
N GLN A 219 21.63 -19.11 5.67
CA GLN A 219 21.79 -20.49 5.18
C GLN A 219 20.51 -20.99 4.48
N HIS A 220 19.34 -20.43 4.83
CA HIS A 220 18.07 -20.75 4.19
C HIS A 220 17.83 -19.91 2.94
N LYS A 221 18.04 -20.49 1.75
CA LYS A 221 17.91 -19.80 0.45
C LYS A 221 16.59 -19.03 0.21
N LYS A 222 15.49 -19.44 0.86
CA LYS A 222 14.18 -18.79 0.72
C LYS A 222 14.02 -17.50 1.52
N GLN A 223 14.93 -17.18 2.45
CA GLN A 223 14.77 -16.07 3.40
C GLN A 223 15.96 -15.09 3.43
N HIS A 224 16.76 -15.03 2.36
CA HIS A 224 17.93 -14.13 2.29
C HIS A 224 17.60 -12.66 2.59
N GLN A 225 16.44 -12.15 2.16
CA GLN A 225 16.05 -10.76 2.43
C GLN A 225 15.97 -10.45 3.94
N TYR A 226 15.45 -11.37 4.75
CA TYR A 226 15.37 -11.22 6.21
C TYR A 226 16.75 -11.27 6.87
N SER A 227 17.62 -12.14 6.35
CA SER A 227 19.01 -12.25 6.80
C SER A 227 19.75 -10.93 6.65
N TYR A 228 19.67 -10.29 5.47
CA TYR A 228 20.32 -9.00 5.25
C TYR A 228 19.79 -7.91 6.18
N ILE A 229 18.47 -7.87 6.42
CA ILE A 229 17.87 -6.91 7.36
C ILE A 229 18.42 -7.13 8.77
N LEU A 230 18.45 -8.37 9.26
CA LEU A 230 18.95 -8.69 10.61
C LEU A 230 20.45 -8.41 10.77
N LEU A 231 21.26 -8.72 9.77
CA LEU A 231 22.70 -8.42 9.79
C LEU A 231 22.93 -6.90 9.79
N PHE A 232 22.17 -6.15 9.01
CA PHE A 232 22.23 -4.69 9.01
C PHE A 232 21.77 -4.11 10.35
N SER A 233 20.66 -4.60 10.91
CA SER A 233 20.17 -4.20 12.23
C SER A 233 21.18 -4.53 13.34
N SER A 234 21.84 -5.68 13.27
CA SER A 234 22.90 -6.07 14.21
C SER A 234 24.06 -5.07 14.19
N PHE A 235 24.50 -4.67 13.00
CA PHE A 235 25.53 -3.64 12.86
C PHE A 235 25.08 -2.31 13.48
N LEU A 236 23.83 -1.89 13.27
CA LEU A 236 23.30 -0.68 13.90
C LEU A 236 23.23 -0.79 15.44
N TYR A 237 22.79 -1.94 15.97
CA TYR A 237 22.71 -2.18 17.42
C TYR A 237 24.07 -2.11 18.09
N PHE A 238 25.14 -2.49 17.38
CA PHE A 238 26.50 -2.35 17.88
C PHE A 238 26.87 -0.89 18.16
N PHE A 239 26.31 0.10 17.44
CA PHE A 239 26.57 1.54 17.64
C PHE A 239 25.48 2.27 18.43
N MET A 240 24.44 1.57 18.85
CA MET A 240 23.29 2.17 19.54
C MET A 240 23.63 2.81 20.90
N PRO A 241 24.53 2.25 21.74
CA PRO A 241 24.97 2.89 22.98
C PRO A 241 25.51 4.31 22.78
N GLU A 242 26.30 4.52 21.72
CA GLU A 242 26.89 5.82 21.39
C GLU A 242 25.84 6.83 20.94
N ILE A 243 24.84 6.37 20.16
CA ILE A 243 23.70 7.19 19.76
C ILE A 243 22.93 7.68 21.00
N ASN A 244 22.71 6.79 21.98
CA ASN A 244 22.05 7.15 23.23
C ASN A 244 22.85 8.14 24.09
N LEU A 245 24.17 7.95 24.18
CA LEU A 245 25.06 8.85 24.90
C LEU A 245 25.08 10.25 24.28
N GLY A 246 25.08 10.33 22.94
CA GLY A 246 25.00 11.58 22.19
C GLY A 246 23.66 12.29 22.34
N TRP A 247 22.54 11.56 22.26
CA TRP A 247 21.20 12.11 22.40
C TRP A 247 20.94 12.73 23.78
N LEU A 248 21.48 12.12 24.84
CA LEU A 248 21.32 12.62 26.22
C LEU A 248 22.35 13.70 26.61
N SER A 249 23.17 14.19 25.68
CA SER A 249 24.21 15.22 25.90
C SER A 249 25.09 14.97 27.12
N ARG A 250 25.41 13.69 27.41
CA ARG A 250 26.04 13.26 28.68
C ARG A 250 27.57 13.40 28.73
N SER A 251 28.29 13.44 27.60
CA SER A 251 29.74 13.76 27.50
C SER A 251 30.25 13.56 26.06
N PHE A 252 30.82 14.58 25.41
CA PHE A 252 31.37 14.44 24.05
C PHE A 252 32.73 13.72 24.01
N SER A 253 33.56 13.86 25.04
CA SER A 253 34.89 13.23 25.09
C SER A 253 34.79 11.71 25.21
N SER A 254 33.86 11.22 26.02
CA SER A 254 33.64 9.78 26.24
C SER A 254 33.06 9.06 25.01
N ILE A 255 32.31 9.78 24.17
CA ILE A 255 31.78 9.24 22.90
C ILE A 255 32.91 8.99 21.91
N GLN A 256 33.88 9.90 21.82
CA GLN A 256 35.00 9.79 20.88
C GLN A 256 35.88 8.57 21.17
N GLU A 257 36.16 8.29 22.44
CA GLU A 257 36.98 7.15 22.86
C GLU A 257 36.32 5.80 22.55
N SER A 258 35.03 5.66 22.85
CA SER A 258 34.27 4.42 22.57
C SER A 258 34.12 4.14 21.07
N LEU A 259 33.85 5.17 20.26
CA LEU A 259 33.77 5.04 18.79
C LEU A 259 35.12 4.64 18.19
N ALA A 260 36.22 5.26 18.62
CA ALA A 260 37.56 4.93 18.13
C ALA A 260 37.90 3.46 18.37
N LEU A 261 37.61 2.94 19.58
CA LEU A 261 37.85 1.55 19.94
C LEU A 261 37.04 0.59 19.05
N LYS A 262 35.76 0.89 18.79
CA LYS A 262 34.89 0.08 17.92
C LYS A 262 35.38 0.04 16.47
N ILE A 263 35.87 1.16 15.94
CA ILE A 263 36.44 1.21 14.60
C ILE A 263 37.70 0.34 14.51
N ILE A 264 38.57 0.38 15.54
CA ILE A 264 39.76 -0.48 15.61
C ILE A 264 39.36 -1.96 15.63
N ILE A 265 38.36 -2.35 16.44
CA ILE A 265 37.85 -3.73 16.46
C ILE A 265 37.34 -4.16 15.09
N LEU A 266 36.53 -3.34 14.43
CA LEU A 266 36.00 -3.65 13.09
C LEU A 266 37.12 -3.77 12.05
N PHE A 267 38.15 -2.94 12.14
CA PHE A 267 39.32 -3.01 11.26
C PHE A 267 40.10 -4.32 11.45
N ILE A 268 40.34 -4.72 12.70
CA ILE A 268 41.00 -6.00 13.02
C ILE A 268 40.17 -7.17 12.49
N LEU A 269 38.85 -7.18 12.76
CA LEU A 269 37.94 -8.22 12.26
C LEU A 269 37.93 -8.30 10.74
N PHE A 270 37.95 -7.17 10.04
CA PHE A 270 38.04 -7.13 8.58
C PHE A 270 39.33 -7.76 8.06
N PHE A 271 40.48 -7.45 8.68
CA PHE A 271 41.77 -8.03 8.28
C PHE A 271 41.83 -9.54 8.52
N ILE A 272 41.30 -10.01 9.65
CA ILE A 272 41.18 -11.43 9.97
C ILE A 272 40.24 -12.12 8.98
N GLY A 273 39.07 -11.54 8.70
CA GLY A 273 38.13 -12.09 7.72
C GLY A 273 38.74 -12.21 6.33
N LYS A 274 39.49 -11.20 5.90
CA LYS A 274 40.21 -11.19 4.62
C LYS A 274 41.30 -12.25 4.56
N SER A 275 42.04 -12.48 5.65
CA SER A 275 43.10 -13.49 5.68
C SER A 275 42.51 -14.91 5.62
N VAL A 276 41.40 -15.15 6.32
CA VAL A 276 40.65 -16.42 6.27
C VAL A 276 40.05 -16.67 4.89
N LEU A 277 39.45 -15.67 4.25
CA LEU A 277 38.92 -15.86 2.89
C LEU A 277 40.03 -16.24 1.90
N ARG A 278 41.20 -15.60 2.03
CA ARG A 278 42.35 -15.87 1.15
C ARG A 278 42.92 -17.28 1.36
N SER A 279 42.89 -17.82 2.58
CA SER A 279 43.33 -19.20 2.84
C SER A 279 42.36 -20.22 2.27
N GLN A 280 41.05 -19.97 2.33
CA GLN A 280 40.03 -20.85 1.75
C GLN A 280 40.10 -20.89 0.22
N VAL A 281 40.26 -19.74 -0.46
CA VAL A 281 40.42 -19.69 -1.93
C VAL A 281 41.64 -20.47 -2.40
N LYS A 282 42.76 -20.37 -1.66
CA LYS A 282 43.98 -21.15 -1.95
C LYS A 282 43.81 -22.66 -1.79
N GLN A 283 42.88 -23.12 -0.95
CA GLN A 283 42.61 -24.55 -0.74
C GLN A 283 41.68 -25.15 -1.80
N THR A 284 40.88 -24.33 -2.49
CA THR A 284 40.01 -24.79 -3.59
C THR A 284 40.68 -24.80 -4.96
N GLU A 285 41.87 -24.20 -5.11
CA GLU A 285 42.65 -24.18 -6.35
C GLU A 285 43.73 -25.28 -6.45
N VAL A 286 43.85 -26.13 -5.43
CA VAL A 286 44.76 -27.31 -5.37
C VAL A 286 43.95 -28.59 -5.46
#